data_AF-A0A4V2RIQ6-F1
#
_entry.id   AF-A0A4V2RIQ6-F1
#
_cell.length_a   1.000
_cell.length_b   1.000
_cell.length_c   1.000
_cell.angle_alpha   90.00
_cell.angle_beta   90.00
_cell.angle_gamma   90.00
#
_symmetry.space_group_name_H-M   'P 1'
#
loop_
_entity.id
_entity.type
_entity.pdbx_description
1 polymer ?
#
loop_
_entity_poly.entity_id
_entity_poly.type
_entity_poly.pdbx_seq_one_letter_code
_entity_poly.pdbx_strand_id
1 'polypeptide(L)'
;MWFGGALAEPGNLWFDWSRSVDDPSEFVLVEAFRDGDAGAAHVGSDHFKKGLEAMRPALTETPRILNMEIPGVEWARMGELEIS
;
A
#
# COMPACT_ATOMS: atom_id res chain seq x y z
N MET A 1 0.15 -7.08 11.77
CA MET A 1 0.50 -6.38 10.52
C MET A 1 0.66 -4.90 10.83
N TRP A 2 1.72 -4.26 10.36
CA TRP A 2 2.26 -3.00 10.93
C TRP A 2 1.40 -1.73 10.72
N PHE A 3 0.34 -1.77 9.91
CA PHE A 3 -0.44 -0.56 9.52
C PHE A 3 -1.97 -0.75 9.60
N GLY A 4 -2.47 -1.37 10.66
CA GLY A 4 -3.92 -1.63 10.82
C GLY A 4 -4.83 -0.39 10.83
N GLY A 5 -4.28 0.82 10.95
CA GLY A 5 -5.04 2.08 10.94
C GLY A 5 -5.37 2.63 9.54
N ALA A 6 -4.65 2.20 8.50
CA ALA A 6 -4.74 2.78 7.16
C ALA A 6 -6.10 2.55 6.48
N LEU A 7 -6.70 1.38 6.71
CA LEU A 7 -8.02 1.01 6.17
C LEU A 7 -9.17 1.92 6.63
N ALA A 8 -8.98 2.65 7.73
CA ALA A 8 -9.98 3.58 8.27
C ALA A 8 -9.73 5.04 7.84
N GLU A 9 -8.69 5.31 7.06
CA GLU A 9 -8.34 6.67 6.67
C GLU A 9 -9.29 7.21 5.59
N PRO A 10 -9.75 8.47 5.72
CA PRO A 10 -10.53 9.11 4.67
C PRO A 10 -9.77 9.15 3.33
N GLY A 11 -10.28 8.44 2.33
CA GLY A 11 -9.68 8.40 1.01
C GLY A 11 -8.67 7.28 0.78
N ASN A 12 -8.44 6.38 1.74
CA ASN A 12 -7.85 5.08 1.42
C ASN A 12 -8.82 4.30 0.51
N LEU A 13 -8.30 3.80 -0.62
CA LEU A 13 -9.06 2.98 -1.57
C LEU A 13 -8.78 1.49 -1.33
N TRP A 14 -7.50 1.15 -1.18
CA TRP A 14 -7.04 -0.19 -0.81
C TRP A 14 -5.74 -0.12 -0.02
N PHE A 15 -5.50 -1.20 0.73
CA PHE A 15 -4.31 -1.37 1.58
C PHE A 15 -4.00 -2.86 1.70
N ASP A 16 -3.46 -3.41 0.61
CA ASP A 16 -3.39 -4.85 0.41
C ASP A 16 -1.98 -5.37 0.62
N TRP A 17 -1.88 -6.39 1.46
CA TRP A 17 -0.64 -7.10 1.68
C TRP A 17 -0.63 -8.43 0.95
N SER A 18 0.49 -8.70 0.30
CA SER A 18 0.80 -9.99 -0.30
C SER A 18 2.17 -10.47 0.16
N ARG A 19 2.36 -11.78 0.13
CA ARG A 19 3.66 -12.42 0.37
C ARG A 19 4.09 -13.10 -0.93
N SER A 20 5.36 -12.97 -1.28
CA SER A 20 5.90 -13.62 -2.48
C SER A 20 5.73 -15.13 -2.39
N VAL A 21 5.49 -15.74 -3.56
CA VAL A 21 5.42 -17.20 -3.71
C VAL A 21 6.80 -17.83 -3.86
N ASP A 22 7.79 -17.04 -4.26
CA ASP A 22 9.17 -17.47 -4.48
C ASP A 22 10.04 -17.27 -3.23
N ASP A 23 9.85 -16.15 -2.52
CA ASP A 23 10.54 -15.83 -1.27
C ASP A 23 9.53 -15.60 -0.12
N PRO A 24 9.41 -16.51 0.86
CA PRO A 24 8.48 -16.34 1.98
C PRO A 24 8.85 -15.19 2.93
N SER A 25 10.03 -14.59 2.79
CA SER A 25 10.46 -13.41 3.53
C SER A 25 10.16 -12.09 2.80
N GLU A 26 9.74 -12.12 1.53
CA GLU A 26 9.37 -10.94 0.77
C GLU A 26 7.87 -10.66 0.87
N PHE A 27 7.53 -9.40 1.21
CA PHE A 27 6.17 -8.91 1.29
C PHE A 27 6.01 -7.67 0.40
N VAL A 28 4.87 -7.57 -0.27
CA VAL A 28 4.50 -6.41 -1.07
C VAL A 28 3.23 -5.80 -0.47
N LEU A 29 3.29 -4.50 -0.24
CA LEU A 29 2.17 -3.69 0.18
C LEU A 29 1.74 -2.81 -0.99
N VAL A 30 0.49 -2.95 -1.40
CA VAL A 30 -0.15 -2.08 -2.40
C VAL A 30 -1.11 -1.15 -1.65
N GLU A 31 -0.79 0.14 -1.68
CA GLU A 31 -1.63 1.19 -1.11
C GLU A 31 -2.14 2.07 -2.25
N ALA A 32 -3.41 2.45 -2.20
CA ALA A 32 -3.87 3.58 -2.99
C ALA A 32 -4.77 4.49 -2.19
N PHE A 33 -4.65 5.75 -2.57
CA PHE A 33 -5.40 6.85 -2.02
C PHE A 33 -6.11 7.57 -3.18
N ARG A 34 -7.28 8.12 -2.88
CA ARG A 34 -8.12 8.84 -3.87
C ARG A 34 -7.38 9.98 -4.56
N ASP A 35 -6.47 10.64 -3.84
CA ASP A 35 -5.75 11.81 -4.28
C ASP A 35 -4.43 11.98 -3.47
N GLY A 36 -3.58 12.91 -3.94
CA GLY A 36 -2.31 13.21 -3.29
C GLY A 36 -2.45 13.73 -1.85
N ASP A 37 -3.54 14.45 -1.55
CA ASP A 37 -3.81 14.96 -0.19
C ASP A 37 -4.09 13.82 0.80
N ALA A 38 -4.88 12.81 0.39
CA ALA A 38 -5.12 11.61 1.19
C ALA A 38 -3.83 10.80 1.42
N GLY A 39 -3.00 10.64 0.39
CA GLY A 39 -1.69 10.00 0.54
C GLY A 39 -0.74 10.78 1.45
N ALA A 40 -0.73 12.12 1.37
CA ALA A 40 0.07 12.97 2.26
C ALA A 40 -0.42 12.88 3.72
N ALA A 41 -1.73 12.83 3.94
CA ALA A 41 -2.32 12.63 5.27
C ALA A 41 -1.90 11.29 5.87
N HIS A 42 -1.88 10.22 5.07
CA HIS A 42 -1.44 8.89 5.48
C HIS A 42 0.00 8.89 6.02
N VAL A 43 0.96 9.34 5.20
CA VAL A 43 2.39 9.33 5.59
C VAL A 43 2.69 10.32 6.73
N GLY A 44 1.85 11.34 6.91
CA GLY A 44 1.93 12.29 8.02
C GLY A 44 1.40 11.76 9.35
N SER A 45 0.61 10.68 9.33
CA SER A 45 -0.15 10.19 10.47
C SER A 45 0.72 9.59 11.58
N ASP A 46 0.18 9.57 12.81
CA ASP A 46 0.86 8.95 13.96
C ASP A 46 0.96 7.43 13.83
N HIS A 47 -0.04 6.80 13.22
CA HIS A 47 -0.02 5.35 13.08
C HIS A 47 0.94 4.89 11.98
N PHE A 48 1.14 5.68 10.92
CA PHE A 48 2.19 5.41 9.93
C PHE A 48 3.58 5.41 10.57
N LYS A 49 3.91 6.44 11.36
CA LYS A 49 5.18 6.52 12.10
C LYS A 49 5.37 5.34 13.06
N LYS A 50 4.31 4.97 13.80
CA LYS A 50 4.33 3.78 14.67
C LYS A 50 4.51 2.48 13.89
N GLY A 51 3.91 2.39 12.70
CA GLY A 51 4.04 1.25 11.79
C GLY A 51 5.48 1.08 11.32
N LEU A 52 6.14 2.16 10.91
CA LEU A 52 7.57 2.15 10.54
C LEU A 52 8.46 1.67 11.69
N GLU A 53 8.25 2.18 12.90
CA GLU A 53 9.03 1.74 14.06
C GLU A 53 8.76 0.29 14.45
N ALA A 54 7.51 -0.18 14.32
CA ALA A 54 7.16 -1.58 14.56
C ALA A 54 7.73 -2.54 13.49
N MET A 55 7.90 -2.06 12.26
CA MET A 55 8.45 -2.82 11.14
C MET A 55 9.98 -2.92 11.19
N ARG A 56 10.66 -1.86 11.65
CA ARG A 56 12.12 -1.74 11.63
C ARG A 56 12.89 -2.98 12.10
N PRO A 57 12.55 -3.67 13.22
CA PRO A 57 13.31 -4.82 13.68
C PRO A 57 13.20 -6.07 12.79
N ALA A 58 12.19 -6.11 11.91
CA ALA A 58 11.94 -7.24 11.01
C ALA A 58 12.56 -7.05 9.62
N LEU A 59 13.12 -5.87 9.32
CA LEU A 59 13.68 -5.54 8.02
C LEU A 59 15.17 -5.88 7.96
N THR A 60 15.57 -6.58 6.90
CA THR A 60 16.98 -6.85 6.56
C THR A 60 17.61 -5.70 5.76
N GLU A 61 16.80 -4.89 5.08
CA GLU A 61 17.20 -3.72 4.31
C GLU A 61 16.06 -2.68 4.22
N THR A 62 16.36 -1.48 3.73
CA THR A 62 15.33 -0.46 3.49
C THR A 62 14.39 -0.91 2.37
N PRO A 63 13.05 -0.90 2.57
CA PRO A 63 12.09 -1.30 1.55
C PRO A 63 12.18 -0.43 0.29
N ARG A 64 11.95 -1.05 -0.88
CA ARG A 64 11.83 -0.35 -2.16
C ARG A 64 10.41 0.18 -2.33
N ILE A 65 10.25 1.33 -2.99
CA ILE A 65 8.94 1.95 -3.22
C ILE A 65 8.83 2.48 -4.65
N LEU A 66 7.66 2.25 -5.27
CA LEU A 66 7.20 2.99 -6.45
C LEU A 66 5.95 3.78 -6.02
N ASN A 67 5.97 5.09 -6.25
CA ASN A 67 4.84 5.97 -6.02
C ASN A 67 4.51 6.71 -7.32
N MET A 68 3.25 6.67 -7.74
CA MET A 68 2.77 7.32 -8.95
C MET A 68 1.36 7.85 -8.71
N GLU A 69 1.06 9.00 -9.34
CA GLU A 69 -0.32 9.45 -9.52
C GLU A 69 -0.89 8.81 -10.78
N ILE A 70 -2.03 8.15 -10.66
CA ILE A 70 -2.73 7.50 -11.77
C ILE A 70 -4.11 8.13 -11.98
N PRO A 71 -4.61 8.27 -13.22
CA PRO A 71 -5.97 8.71 -13.46
C PRO A 71 -7.00 7.67 -13.01
N GLY A 72 -8.03 8.11 -12.28
CA GLY A 72 -9.10 7.25 -11.78
C GLY A 72 -8.80 6.66 -10.40
N VAL A 73 -9.79 5.95 -9.85
CA VAL A 73 -9.75 5.41 -8.47
C VAL A 73 -10.12 3.94 -8.42
N GLU A 74 -10.28 3.31 -9.58
CA GLU A 74 -10.73 1.92 -9.72
C GLU A 74 -9.77 1.16 -10.63
N TRP A 75 -9.72 -0.16 -10.43
CA TRP A 75 -9.02 -1.06 -11.34
C TRP A 75 -9.67 -1.02 -12.73
N ALA A 76 -8.85 -0.81 -13.76
CA ALA A 76 -9.31 -0.96 -15.12
C ALA A 76 -9.54 -2.44 -15.46
N ARG A 77 -10.54 -2.74 -16.29
CA ARG A 77 -10.69 -4.08 -16.87
C ARG A 77 -9.57 -4.29 -17.89
N MET A 78 -8.96 -5.48 -17.86
CA MET A 78 -8.04 -5.89 -18.92
C MET A 78 -8.80 -6.01 -20.25
N GLY A 79 -8.32 -5.31 -21.28
CA GLY A 79 -8.93 -5.34 -22.61
C GLY A 79 -8.47 -6.54 -23.44
N GLU A 80 -7.31 -7.10 -23.11
CA GLU A 80 -6.70 -8.23 -23.81
C GLU A 80 -7.38 -9.57 -23.52
N LEU A 81 -8.17 -9.65 -22.45
CA LEU A 81 -8.90 -10.85 -22.04
C LEU A 81 -10.33 -10.49 -21.64
N GLU A 82 -11.22 -10.49 -22.62
CA GLU A 82 -12.67 -10.40 -22.39
C GLU A 82 -13.28 -11.81 -22.36
N ILE A 83 -14.15 -12.04 -21.37
CA ILE A 83 -14.92 -13.28 -21.24
C ILE A 83 -16.37 -12.99 -21.66
N SER A 84 -16.93 -13.83 -22.53
CA SER A 84 -18.30 -13.76 -23.04
C SER A 84 -19.14 -14.94 -22.57
#